data_AF-A0A068V6B0-F1
#
_entry.id   AF-A0A068V6B0-F1
#
_cell.length_a   1.000
_cell.length_b   1.000
_cell.length_c   1.000
_cell.angle_alpha   90.00
_cell.angle_beta   90.00
_cell.angle_gamma   90.00
#
_symmetry.space_group_name_H-M   'P 1'
#
loop_
_entity.id
_entity.type
_entity.pdbx_description
1 polymer ?
#
loop_
_entity_poly.entity_id
_entity_poly.type
_entity_poly.pdbx_seq_one_letter_code
_entity_poly.pdbx_strand_id
1 'polypeptide(L)'
;MQDARNRLSNTCTKDGSFDRQGKPAIKEKTGGWRSGMLLLGLAAIAFTGVEVNMVLFAMSVLRQSNADAPNTFSRWMGTLNICVLIGAFLSDSYMGRYVTCVAFQTIMFSGYFLFSIHFGLLLPVIGKKKSTINFFCLMQMAHFVHHIFTFICDYTVAFLRSWKISRAIFAVTPLTMFCGIAFKAIYGGLAVKEEDSYCRASSIAEQAISSIRTVFSFVAEDLLAEKYVDVLDKSVPLGIKIGFAKGVGIGVIYLVTYATWALAFWYGDLMISTNFVHRWNQLKIDGVFV
;
A
#
# COMPACT_ATOMS: atom_id res chain seq x y z
N MET A 1 -21.72 37.95 33.39
CA MET A 1 -20.37 37.48 33.00
C MET A 1 -20.32 35.99 32.65
N GLN A 2 -21.07 35.10 33.34
CA GLN A 2 -21.21 33.68 32.98
C GLN A 2 -21.69 33.45 31.53
N ASP A 3 -22.68 34.22 31.05
CA ASP A 3 -23.30 34.00 29.72
C ASP A 3 -22.31 34.24 28.56
N ALA A 4 -21.46 35.28 28.67
CA ALA A 4 -20.43 35.58 27.67
C ALA A 4 -19.31 34.52 27.64
N ARG A 5 -18.94 33.97 28.80
CA ARG A 5 -17.94 32.88 28.91
C ARG A 5 -18.48 31.57 28.33
N ASN A 6 -19.77 31.28 28.51
CA ASN A 6 -20.43 30.10 27.92
C ASN A 6 -20.61 30.21 26.41
N ARG A 7 -20.84 31.42 25.86
CA ARG A 7 -20.84 31.63 24.41
C ARG A 7 -19.47 31.39 23.79
N LEU A 8 -18.41 31.97 24.38
CA LEU A 8 -17.02 31.78 23.93
C LEU A 8 -16.55 30.32 24.01
N SER A 9 -16.96 29.56 25.03
CA SER A 9 -16.58 28.14 25.19
C SER A 9 -17.29 27.20 24.21
N ASN A 10 -18.41 27.61 23.63
CA ASN A 10 -19.12 26.88 22.58
C ASN A 10 -18.60 27.19 21.17
N THR A 11 -18.03 28.39 20.95
CA THR A 11 -17.49 28.78 19.63
C THR A 11 -16.03 28.35 19.42
N CYS A 12 -15.25 28.18 20.49
CA CYS A 12 -13.84 27.78 20.42
C CYS A 12 -13.59 26.30 20.73
N THR A 13 -12.49 25.75 20.21
CA THR A 13 -12.00 24.40 20.51
C THR A 13 -11.62 24.27 21.99
N LYS A 14 -12.04 23.16 22.64
CA LYS A 14 -11.81 22.93 24.09
C LYS A 14 -10.46 22.28 24.41
N ASP A 15 -9.72 21.94 23.37
CA ASP A 15 -8.46 21.20 23.31
C ASP A 15 -7.21 22.09 23.46
N GLY A 16 -7.39 23.40 23.70
CA GLY A 16 -6.28 24.34 23.91
C GLY A 16 -5.52 24.70 22.63
N SER A 17 -6.11 24.44 21.46
CA SER A 17 -5.56 24.80 20.16
C SER A 17 -5.68 26.30 19.91
N PHE A 18 -4.56 26.96 19.62
CA PHE A 18 -4.48 28.39 19.33
C PHE A 18 -4.19 28.62 17.84
N ASP A 19 -4.80 29.65 17.26
CA ASP A 19 -4.46 30.14 15.93
C ASP A 19 -3.02 30.70 15.93
N ARG A 20 -2.42 30.90 14.75
CA ARG A 20 -1.08 31.49 14.55
C ARG A 20 -0.90 32.86 15.22
N GLN A 21 -2.00 33.50 15.60
CA GLN A 21 -2.08 34.79 16.30
C GLN A 21 -2.33 34.66 17.81
N GLY A 22 -2.27 33.45 18.37
CA GLY A 22 -2.41 33.20 19.82
C GLY A 22 -3.85 33.28 20.36
N LYS A 23 -4.86 33.35 19.48
CA LYS A 23 -6.28 33.37 19.87
C LYS A 23 -6.84 31.94 19.89
N PRO A 24 -7.75 31.60 20.83
CA PRO A 24 -8.36 30.27 20.88
C PRO A 24 -9.07 29.98 19.56
N ALA A 25 -8.78 28.82 18.96
CA ALA A 25 -9.21 28.49 17.60
C ALA A 25 -10.73 28.31 17.53
N ILE A 26 -11.35 28.89 16.49
CA ILE A 26 -12.81 28.86 16.30
C ILE A 26 -13.19 27.52 15.65
N LYS A 27 -14.10 26.78 16.28
CA LYS A 27 -14.45 25.40 15.94
C LYS A 27 -15.05 25.25 14.53
N GLU A 28 -15.77 26.27 14.04
CA GLU A 28 -16.36 26.28 12.70
C GLU A 28 -15.34 26.56 11.57
N LYS A 29 -14.20 27.19 11.90
CA LYS A 29 -13.26 27.71 10.90
C LYS A 29 -11.96 26.90 10.80
N THR A 30 -11.68 26.02 11.78
CA THR A 30 -10.37 25.40 11.96
C THR A 30 -10.50 23.87 12.00
N GLY A 31 -9.68 23.15 11.21
CA GLY A 31 -9.62 21.68 11.24
C GLY A 31 -10.64 20.92 10.37
N GLY A 32 -11.07 21.50 9.25
CA GLY A 32 -12.01 20.84 8.33
C GLY A 32 -11.40 19.67 7.53
N TRP A 33 -12.26 18.89 6.87
CA TRP A 33 -11.88 17.75 6.03
C TRP A 33 -10.81 18.08 4.96
N ARG A 34 -10.78 19.34 4.50
CA ARG A 34 -9.77 19.85 3.55
C ARG A 34 -8.36 19.91 4.12
N SER A 35 -8.18 20.29 5.40
CA SER A 35 -6.86 20.27 6.04
C SER A 35 -6.40 18.85 6.35
N GLY A 36 -7.32 17.94 6.68
CA GLY A 36 -7.03 16.51 6.84
C GLY A 36 -6.59 15.86 5.53
N MET A 37 -7.28 16.15 4.42
CA MET A 37 -6.89 15.69 3.08
C MET A 37 -5.53 16.25 2.64
N LEU A 38 -5.24 17.53 2.95
CA LEU A 38 -3.92 18.12 2.66
C LEU A 38 -2.79 17.48 3.47
N LEU A 39 -3.00 17.23 4.76
CA LEU A 39 -2.03 16.53 5.62
C LEU A 39 -1.78 15.10 5.16
N LEU A 40 -2.84 14.35 4.82
CA LEU A 40 -2.72 13.00 4.26
C LEU A 40 -2.01 13.00 2.91
N GLY A 41 -2.33 13.95 2.03
CA GLY A 41 -1.67 14.10 0.73
C GLY A 41 -0.19 14.43 0.88
N LEU A 42 0.16 15.38 1.73
CA LEU A 42 1.56 15.75 2.03
C LEU A 42 2.34 14.59 2.65
N ALA A 43 1.73 13.85 3.59
CA ALA A 43 2.36 12.68 4.20
C ALA A 43 2.60 11.55 3.19
N ALA A 44 1.64 11.29 2.29
CA ALA A 44 1.77 10.27 1.24
C ALA A 44 2.84 10.64 0.20
N ILE A 45 2.88 11.91 -0.22
CA ILE A 45 3.91 12.44 -1.13
C ILE A 45 5.29 12.40 -0.48
N ALA A 46 5.39 12.75 0.81
CA ALA A 46 6.65 12.66 1.54
C ALA A 46 7.14 11.22 1.68
N PHE A 47 6.24 10.27 1.97
CA PHE A 47 6.58 8.86 2.09
C PHE A 47 7.11 8.28 0.76
N THR A 48 6.36 8.49 -0.33
CA THR A 48 6.76 8.05 -1.68
C THR A 48 8.02 8.77 -2.18
N GLY A 49 8.20 10.05 -1.82
CA GLY A 49 9.40 10.81 -2.13
C GLY A 49 10.64 10.27 -1.42
N VAL A 50 10.54 9.91 -0.14
CA VAL A 50 11.64 9.27 0.61
C VAL A 50 11.95 7.89 0.03
N GLU A 51 10.94 7.12 -0.36
CA GLU A 51 11.09 5.78 -0.93
C GLU A 51 11.97 5.78 -2.19
N VAL A 52 11.61 6.62 -3.17
CA VAL A 52 12.33 6.72 -4.45
C VAL A 52 13.72 7.36 -4.26
N ASN A 53 13.81 8.37 -3.40
CA ASN A 53 15.07 9.08 -3.16
C ASN A 53 16.06 8.24 -2.37
N MET A 54 15.59 7.33 -1.50
CA MET A 54 16.44 6.43 -0.73
C MET A 54 17.13 5.39 -1.61
N VAL A 55 16.42 4.79 -2.56
CA VAL A 55 17.03 3.84 -3.52
C VAL A 55 18.03 4.57 -4.42
N LEU A 56 17.66 5.75 -4.93
CA LEU A 56 18.58 6.58 -5.72
C LEU A 56 19.82 6.98 -4.92
N PHE A 57 19.66 7.37 -3.66
CA PHE A 57 20.75 7.73 -2.76
C PHE A 57 21.67 6.54 -2.44
N ALA A 58 21.09 5.35 -2.24
CA ALA A 58 21.86 4.12 -2.02
C ALA A 58 22.74 3.76 -3.23
N MET A 59 22.21 3.94 -4.45
CA MET A 59 22.97 3.69 -5.68
C MET A 59 23.95 4.82 -6.01
N SER A 60 23.56 6.09 -5.84
CA SER A 60 24.34 7.25 -6.32
C SER A 60 25.36 7.77 -5.31
N VAL A 61 24.99 7.85 -4.03
CA VAL A 61 25.83 8.45 -2.98
C VAL A 61 26.54 7.38 -2.15
N LEU A 62 25.84 6.33 -1.72
CA LEU A 62 26.44 5.22 -0.97
C LEU A 62 27.22 4.24 -1.86
N ARG A 63 27.13 4.38 -3.19
CA ARG A 63 27.77 3.51 -4.20
C ARG A 63 27.54 2.02 -3.92
N GLN A 64 26.38 1.66 -3.38
CA GLN A 64 26.04 0.26 -3.16
C GLN A 64 25.85 -0.45 -4.51
N SER A 65 26.21 -1.73 -4.57
CA SER A 65 25.99 -2.53 -5.77
C SER A 65 24.48 -2.63 -6.05
N ASN A 66 24.09 -2.83 -7.31
CA ASN A 66 22.69 -3.01 -7.69
C ASN A 66 21.99 -4.16 -6.94
N ALA A 67 22.76 -5.08 -6.36
CA ALA A 67 22.27 -6.18 -5.53
C ALA A 67 22.06 -5.81 -4.04
N ASP A 68 22.76 -4.80 -3.52
CA ASP A 68 22.74 -4.44 -2.09
C ASP A 68 21.71 -3.35 -1.77
N ALA A 69 21.45 -2.41 -2.68
CA ALA A 69 20.48 -1.34 -2.43
C ALA A 69 19.04 -1.85 -2.21
N PRO A 70 18.55 -2.90 -2.91
CA PRO A 70 17.24 -3.49 -2.61
C PRO A 70 17.16 -4.07 -1.19
N ASN A 71 18.28 -4.59 -0.65
CA ASN A 71 18.35 -5.09 0.72
C ASN A 71 18.32 -3.95 1.75
N THR A 72 19.00 -2.84 1.48
CA THR A 72 18.94 -1.62 2.31
C THR A 72 17.52 -1.07 2.36
N PHE A 73 16.84 -1.02 1.21
CA PHE A 73 15.44 -0.62 1.11
C PHE A 73 14.50 -1.56 1.88
N SER A 74 14.67 -2.87 1.70
CA SER A 74 13.88 -3.89 2.41
C SER A 74 14.06 -3.81 3.93
N ARG A 75 15.28 -3.54 4.41
CA ARG A 75 15.56 -3.35 5.84
C ARG A 75 14.92 -2.09 6.41
N TRP A 76 14.91 -0.99 5.66
CA TRP A 76 14.24 0.24 6.05
C TRP A 76 12.73 0.07 6.13
N MET A 77 12.11 -0.53 5.10
CA MET A 77 10.69 -0.85 5.09
C MET A 77 10.32 -1.82 6.22
N GLY A 78 11.16 -2.82 6.51
CA GLY A 78 10.99 -3.72 7.65
C GLY A 78 11.02 -3.00 8.99
N THR A 79 11.94 -2.05 9.17
CA THR A 79 12.04 -1.24 10.39
C THR A 79 10.82 -0.35 10.56
N LEU A 80 10.34 0.31 9.50
CA LEU A 80 9.12 1.11 9.53
C LEU A 80 7.90 0.29 9.91
N ASN A 81 7.74 -0.91 9.32
CA ASN A 81 6.64 -1.79 9.67
C ASN A 81 6.70 -2.22 11.14
N ILE A 82 7.87 -2.56 11.67
CA ILE A 82 8.03 -2.91 13.10
C ILE A 82 7.71 -1.71 14.00
N CYS A 83 8.19 -0.52 13.68
CA CYS A 83 7.89 0.70 14.43
C CYS A 83 6.39 1.05 14.41
N VAL A 84 5.72 0.88 13.26
CA VAL A 84 4.26 1.04 13.15
C VAL A 84 3.52 -0.02 13.95
N LEU A 85 4.02 -1.26 13.97
CA LEU A 85 3.44 -2.36 14.76
C LEU A 85 3.54 -2.08 16.26
N ILE A 86 4.69 -1.57 16.71
CA ILE A 86 4.90 -1.13 18.10
C ILE A 86 4.03 0.08 18.41
N GLY A 87 3.93 1.07 17.51
CA GLY A 87 3.08 2.25 17.67
C GLY A 87 1.59 1.91 17.72
N ALA A 88 1.14 0.98 16.87
CA ALA A 88 -0.21 0.44 16.88
C ALA A 88 -0.45 -0.35 18.18
N PHE A 89 0.49 -1.17 18.62
CA PHE A 89 0.39 -1.91 19.88
C PHE A 89 0.34 -0.98 21.11
N LEU A 90 1.12 0.11 21.11
CA LEU A 90 1.10 1.13 22.16
C LEU A 90 -0.22 1.91 22.16
N SER A 91 -0.72 2.26 20.97
CA SER A 91 -2.02 2.91 20.78
C SER A 91 -3.19 1.99 21.19
N ASP A 92 -3.08 0.70 20.93
CA ASP A 92 -4.10 -0.32 21.23
C ASP A 92 -4.11 -0.74 22.71
N SER A 93 -2.98 -0.58 23.41
CA SER A 93 -2.83 -0.93 24.83
C SER A 93 -3.63 -0.01 25.77
N TYR A 94 -4.09 1.16 25.31
CA TYR A 94 -4.84 2.10 26.16
C TYR A 94 -6.36 1.98 26.10
N MET A 95 -6.96 1.03 25.35
CA MET A 95 -8.43 0.80 25.38
C MET A 95 -8.85 -0.65 24.96
N GLY A 96 -8.66 -1.64 25.83
CA GLY A 96 -9.53 -2.82 26.06
C GLY A 96 -10.02 -3.77 24.92
N ARG A 97 -9.64 -3.59 23.65
CA ARG A 97 -10.17 -4.35 22.49
C ARG A 97 -9.11 -5.18 21.71
N TYR A 98 -7.93 -5.36 22.30
CA TYR A 98 -6.69 -5.76 21.62
C TYR A 98 -6.43 -7.28 21.49
N VAL A 99 -7.11 -8.11 22.29
CA VAL A 99 -6.86 -9.56 22.35
C VAL A 99 -7.16 -10.27 21.01
N THR A 100 -8.16 -9.81 20.25
CA THR A 100 -8.46 -10.39 18.94
C THR A 100 -7.40 -10.04 17.90
N CYS A 101 -6.86 -8.82 17.91
CA CYS A 101 -5.83 -8.41 16.95
C CYS A 101 -4.52 -9.20 17.18
N VAL A 102 -4.13 -9.38 18.44
CA VAL A 102 -2.94 -10.17 18.82
C VAL A 102 -3.13 -11.64 18.44
N ALA A 103 -4.30 -12.23 18.70
CA ALA A 103 -4.58 -13.62 18.34
C ALA A 103 -4.48 -13.86 16.82
N PHE A 104 -5.08 -12.99 16.00
CA PHE A 104 -4.99 -13.11 14.54
C PHE A 104 -3.57 -12.87 14.02
N GLN A 105 -2.81 -11.92 14.59
CA GLN A 105 -1.41 -11.71 14.23
C GLN A 105 -0.53 -12.94 14.53
N THR A 106 -0.80 -13.63 15.64
CA THR A 106 -0.08 -14.88 15.98
C THR A 106 -0.44 -16.04 15.06
N ILE A 107 -1.69 -16.15 14.60
CA ILE A 107 -2.12 -17.15 13.61
C ILE A 107 -1.46 -16.90 12.25
N MET A 108 -1.35 -15.63 11.86
CA MET A 108 -0.67 -15.26 10.62
C MET A 108 0.84 -15.57 10.68
N PHE A 109 1.49 -15.22 11.79
CA PHE A 109 2.90 -15.51 12.00
C PHE A 109 3.20 -17.01 12.00
N SER A 110 2.33 -17.82 12.64
CA SER A 110 2.48 -19.27 12.65
C SER A 110 2.27 -19.89 11.25
N GLY A 111 1.37 -19.34 10.44
CA GLY A 111 1.18 -19.74 9.04
C GLY A 111 2.43 -19.50 8.18
N TYR A 112 3.08 -18.34 8.32
CA TYR A 112 4.34 -18.06 7.63
C TYR A 112 5.48 -18.96 8.09
N PHE A 113 5.56 -19.25 9.39
CA PHE A 113 6.57 -20.11 9.97
C PHE A 113 6.43 -21.56 9.46
N LEU A 114 5.21 -22.10 9.44
CA LEU A 114 4.91 -23.42 8.88
C LEU A 114 5.23 -23.51 7.39
N PHE A 115 4.88 -22.49 6.61
CA PHE A 115 5.19 -22.43 5.18
C PHE A 115 6.71 -22.37 4.93
N SER A 116 7.43 -21.59 5.73
CA SER A 116 8.89 -21.48 5.66
C SER A 116 9.59 -22.81 6.01
N ILE A 117 9.08 -23.57 6.98
CA ILE A 117 9.62 -24.88 7.37
C ILE A 117 9.35 -25.92 6.27
N HIS A 118 8.12 -25.98 5.78
CA HIS A 118 7.74 -26.92 4.71
C HIS A 118 8.59 -26.70 3.46
N PHE A 119 8.98 -25.46 3.19
CA PHE A 119 9.81 -25.11 2.05
C PHE A 119 11.31 -25.34 2.29
N GLY A 120 11.82 -25.01 3.49
CA GLY A 120 13.19 -25.33 3.91
C GLY A 120 13.54 -26.82 3.83
N LEU A 121 12.53 -27.69 4.04
CA LEU A 121 12.67 -29.14 3.96
C LEU A 121 12.58 -29.70 2.52
N LEU A 122 11.92 -28.99 1.59
CA LEU A 122 11.76 -29.40 0.18
C LEU A 122 12.94 -29.02 -0.72
N LEU A 123 13.66 -27.95 -0.35
CA LEU A 123 14.84 -27.44 -1.08
C LEU A 123 15.96 -28.48 -1.31
N PRO A 124 16.31 -29.39 -0.37
CA PRO A 124 17.32 -30.42 -0.58
C PRO A 124 16.87 -31.54 -1.53
N VAL A 125 15.56 -31.77 -1.67
CA VAL A 125 14.97 -32.85 -2.46
C VAL A 125 14.92 -32.51 -3.96
N ILE A 126 14.84 -31.21 -4.30
CA ILE A 126 14.70 -30.72 -5.68
C ILE A 126 16.05 -30.09 -6.10
N GLY A 127 16.91 -30.90 -6.72
CA GLY A 127 18.32 -30.58 -7.03
C GLY A 127 18.63 -29.16 -7.57
N LYS A 128 19.83 -28.68 -7.23
CA LYS A 128 20.32 -27.28 -7.27
C LYS A 128 20.14 -26.46 -8.56
N LYS A 129 19.82 -27.04 -9.73
CA LYS A 129 19.74 -26.31 -11.02
C LYS A 129 18.32 -25.99 -11.51
N LYS A 130 17.28 -26.70 -11.02
CA LYS A 130 15.85 -26.37 -11.23
C LYS A 130 15.25 -25.53 -10.07
N SER A 131 16.07 -25.23 -9.08
CA SER A 131 15.63 -24.71 -7.77
C SER A 131 15.18 -23.25 -7.81
N THR A 132 15.85 -22.36 -8.57
CA THR A 132 15.55 -20.91 -8.55
C THR A 132 14.22 -20.53 -9.21
N ILE A 133 13.85 -21.17 -10.33
CA ILE A 133 12.57 -20.90 -11.02
C ILE A 133 11.39 -21.46 -10.21
N ASN A 134 11.55 -22.66 -9.64
CA ASN A 134 10.54 -23.24 -8.76
C ASN A 134 10.40 -22.43 -7.46
N PHE A 135 11.51 -21.94 -6.89
CA PHE A 135 11.52 -21.05 -5.72
C PHE A 135 10.71 -19.77 -5.97
N PHE A 136 10.93 -19.09 -7.10
CA PHE A 136 10.19 -17.87 -7.46
C PHE A 136 8.69 -18.13 -7.64
N CYS A 137 8.34 -19.20 -8.36
CA CYS A 137 6.94 -19.60 -8.55
C CYS A 137 6.28 -19.90 -7.19
N LEU A 138 6.99 -20.60 -6.30
CA LEU A 138 6.50 -20.94 -4.97
C LEU A 138 6.33 -19.73 -4.06
N MET A 139 7.22 -18.73 -4.11
CA MET A 139 7.01 -17.47 -3.40
C MET A 139 5.76 -16.75 -3.90
N GLN A 140 5.55 -16.69 -5.22
CA GLN A 140 4.34 -16.05 -5.78
C GLN A 140 3.06 -16.77 -5.36
N MET A 141 3.08 -18.11 -5.31
CA MET A 141 1.95 -18.90 -4.79
C MET A 141 1.73 -18.64 -3.29
N ALA A 142 2.80 -18.51 -2.51
CA ALA A 142 2.72 -18.19 -1.08
C ALA A 142 2.05 -16.83 -0.83
N HIS A 143 2.44 -15.81 -1.61
CA HIS A 143 1.83 -14.49 -1.55
C HIS A 143 0.34 -14.53 -1.90
N PHE A 144 -0.05 -15.31 -2.91
CA PHE A 144 -1.45 -15.48 -3.28
C PHE A 144 -2.27 -16.13 -2.15
N VAL A 145 -1.76 -17.22 -1.59
CA VAL A 145 -2.40 -17.92 -0.46
C VAL A 145 -2.52 -16.99 0.75
N HIS A 146 -1.45 -16.26 1.08
CA HIS A 146 -1.45 -15.28 2.16
C HIS A 146 -2.55 -14.22 1.97
N HIS A 147 -2.67 -13.61 0.79
CA HIS A 147 -3.70 -12.60 0.54
C HIS A 147 -5.13 -13.14 0.69
N ILE A 148 -5.38 -14.41 0.33
CA ILE A 148 -6.67 -15.06 0.56
C ILE A 148 -6.94 -15.22 2.06
N PHE A 149 -5.97 -15.70 2.82
CA PHE A 149 -6.12 -15.88 4.27
C PHE A 149 -6.34 -14.55 4.98
N THR A 150 -5.53 -13.53 4.69
CA THR A 150 -5.70 -12.19 5.27
C THR A 150 -7.07 -11.62 4.95
N PHE A 151 -7.54 -11.77 3.71
CA PHE A 151 -8.89 -11.34 3.33
C PHE A 151 -9.96 -12.03 4.20
N ILE A 152 -9.94 -13.36 4.30
CA ILE A 152 -10.93 -14.10 5.10
C ILE A 152 -10.88 -13.69 6.58
N CYS A 153 -9.69 -13.57 7.16
CA CYS A 153 -9.50 -13.16 8.54
C CYS A 153 -10.02 -11.74 8.78
N ASP A 154 -9.66 -10.77 7.94
CA ASP A 154 -10.08 -9.37 8.07
C ASP A 154 -11.60 -9.22 8.01
N TYR A 155 -12.27 -9.89 7.07
CA TYR A 155 -13.73 -9.87 7.01
C TYR A 155 -14.37 -10.53 8.22
N THR A 156 -13.86 -11.68 8.66
CA THR A 156 -14.37 -12.38 9.84
C THR A 156 -14.29 -11.49 11.08
N VAL A 157 -13.13 -10.85 11.31
CA VAL A 157 -12.94 -9.91 12.42
C VAL A 157 -13.86 -8.69 12.28
N ALA A 158 -14.00 -8.13 11.08
CA ALA A 158 -14.87 -7.00 10.84
C ALA A 158 -16.33 -7.34 11.20
N PHE A 159 -16.85 -8.46 10.69
CA PHE A 159 -18.22 -8.92 10.95
C PHE A 159 -18.48 -9.19 12.43
N LEU A 160 -17.51 -9.76 13.16
CA LEU A 160 -17.61 -9.98 14.60
C LEU A 160 -17.64 -8.66 15.40
N ARG A 161 -16.90 -7.63 14.95
CA ARG A 161 -16.79 -6.37 15.68
C ARG A 161 -18.00 -5.46 15.49
N SER A 162 -18.51 -5.32 14.26
CA SER A 162 -19.65 -4.43 13.97
C SER A 162 -20.30 -4.77 12.63
N TRP A 163 -21.35 -5.61 12.68
CA TRP A 163 -22.14 -6.01 11.51
C TRP A 163 -22.69 -4.85 10.65
N LYS A 164 -22.95 -3.68 11.25
CA LYS A 164 -23.48 -2.50 10.54
C LYS A 164 -22.43 -1.83 9.65
N ILE A 165 -21.18 -1.75 10.09
CA ILE A 165 -20.09 -1.08 9.35
C ILE A 165 -19.51 -2.03 8.30
N SER A 166 -19.35 -3.31 8.64
CA SER A 166 -18.79 -4.31 7.73
C SER A 166 -19.62 -4.56 6.50
N ARG A 167 -20.96 -4.51 6.59
CA ARG A 167 -21.83 -4.62 5.40
C ARG A 167 -21.62 -3.47 4.42
N ALA A 168 -21.42 -2.25 4.93
CA ALA A 168 -21.19 -1.08 4.08
C ALA A 168 -19.84 -1.21 3.34
N ILE A 169 -18.78 -1.64 4.05
CA ILE A 169 -17.45 -1.85 3.45
C ILE A 169 -17.48 -3.02 2.44
N PHE A 170 -18.16 -4.12 2.79
CA PHE A 170 -18.31 -5.28 1.90
C PHE A 170 -19.02 -4.93 0.59
N ALA A 171 -19.95 -3.96 0.60
CA ALA A 171 -20.61 -3.48 -0.62
C ALA A 171 -19.66 -2.67 -1.53
N VAL A 172 -18.61 -2.05 -0.99
CA VAL A 172 -17.62 -1.27 -1.75
C VAL A 172 -16.54 -2.17 -2.35
N THR A 173 -16.22 -3.30 -1.73
CA THR A 173 -15.23 -4.28 -2.21
C THR A 173 -15.42 -4.76 -3.65
N PRO A 174 -16.62 -5.18 -4.12
CA PRO A 174 -16.80 -5.61 -5.50
C PRO A 174 -16.61 -4.48 -6.51
N LEU A 175 -16.89 -3.22 -6.14
CA LEU A 175 -16.64 -2.06 -6.99
C LEU A 175 -15.13 -1.86 -7.21
N THR A 176 -14.34 -1.96 -6.14
CA THR A 176 -12.88 -1.88 -6.22
C THR A 176 -12.29 -3.06 -7.01
N MET A 177 -12.85 -4.26 -6.82
CA MET A 177 -12.45 -5.46 -7.56
C MET A 177 -12.72 -5.32 -9.07
N PHE A 178 -13.89 -4.80 -9.43
CA PHE A 178 -14.23 -4.52 -10.83
C PHE A 178 -13.27 -3.53 -11.47
N CYS A 179 -12.94 -2.44 -10.77
CA CYS A 179 -11.97 -1.45 -11.23
C CYS A 179 -10.56 -2.06 -11.42
N GLY A 180 -10.12 -2.89 -10.49
CA GLY A 180 -8.83 -3.59 -10.58
C GLY A 180 -8.77 -4.60 -11.73
N ILE A 181 -9.84 -5.36 -11.96
CA ILE A 181 -9.93 -6.33 -13.06
C ILE A 181 -9.94 -5.60 -14.41
N ALA A 182 -10.74 -4.54 -14.56
CA ALA A 182 -10.78 -3.74 -15.78
C ALA A 182 -9.41 -3.13 -16.10
N PHE A 183 -8.73 -2.60 -15.07
CA PHE A 183 -7.37 -2.08 -15.23
C PHE A 183 -6.38 -3.18 -15.65
N LYS A 184 -6.41 -4.36 -14.99
CA LYS A 184 -5.57 -5.50 -15.37
C LYS A 184 -5.85 -6.00 -16.79
N ALA A 185 -7.10 -6.01 -17.24
CA ALA A 185 -7.45 -6.47 -18.59
C ALA A 185 -6.88 -5.53 -19.67
N ILE A 186 -7.00 -4.22 -19.46
CA ILE A 186 -6.45 -3.20 -20.37
C ILE A 186 -4.92 -3.26 -20.34
N TYR A 187 -4.33 -3.25 -19.14
CA TYR A 187 -2.88 -3.27 -18.97
C TYR A 187 -2.25 -4.59 -19.44
N GLY A 188 -2.91 -5.73 -19.24
CA GLY A 188 -2.39 -7.05 -19.57
C GLY A 188 -2.10 -7.20 -21.07
N GLY A 189 -2.98 -6.72 -21.94
CA GLY A 189 -2.74 -6.74 -23.39
C GLY A 189 -1.60 -5.81 -23.84
N LEU A 190 -1.37 -4.72 -23.10
CA LEU A 190 -0.25 -3.80 -23.32
C LEU A 190 1.07 -4.38 -22.78
N ALA A 191 1.04 -5.06 -21.63
CA ALA A 191 2.18 -5.70 -21.01
C ALA A 191 2.72 -6.87 -21.84
N VAL A 192 1.85 -7.68 -22.46
CA VAL A 192 2.31 -8.76 -23.36
C VAL A 192 3.05 -8.19 -24.57
N LYS A 193 2.59 -7.06 -25.11
CA LYS A 193 3.29 -6.38 -26.22
C LYS A 193 4.61 -5.76 -25.78
N GLU A 194 4.69 -5.30 -24.53
CA GLU A 194 5.93 -4.82 -23.92
C GLU A 194 6.94 -5.95 -23.82
N GLU A 195 6.49 -7.08 -23.28
CA GLU A 195 7.30 -8.26 -23.05
C GLU A 195 7.82 -8.83 -24.37
N ASP A 196 7.01 -8.91 -25.43
CA ASP A 196 7.48 -9.37 -26.75
C ASP A 196 8.55 -8.43 -27.34
N SER A 197 8.36 -7.11 -27.22
CA SER A 197 9.35 -6.12 -27.69
C SER A 197 10.67 -6.22 -26.93
N TYR A 198 10.60 -6.37 -25.60
CA TYR A 198 11.77 -6.57 -24.75
C TYR A 198 12.44 -7.92 -24.99
N CYS A 199 11.67 -8.98 -25.24
CA CYS A 199 12.20 -10.32 -25.49
C CYS A 199 13.00 -10.33 -26.81
N ARG A 200 12.53 -9.63 -27.84
CA ARG A 200 13.27 -9.45 -29.10
C ARG A 200 14.57 -8.67 -28.91
N ALA A 201 14.55 -7.57 -28.16
CA ALA A 201 15.76 -6.80 -27.83
C ALA A 201 16.75 -7.65 -27.02
N SER A 202 16.24 -8.39 -26.03
CA SER A 202 17.02 -9.28 -25.17
C SER A 202 17.63 -10.43 -25.96
N SER A 203 16.88 -11.02 -26.90
CA SER A 203 17.35 -12.09 -27.78
C SER A 203 18.51 -11.64 -28.68
N ILE A 204 18.43 -10.44 -29.25
CA ILE A 204 19.52 -9.88 -30.07
C ILE A 204 20.77 -9.66 -29.23
N ALA A 205 20.62 -9.10 -28.02
CA ALA A 205 21.72 -8.91 -27.09
C ALA A 205 22.33 -10.26 -26.64
N GLU A 206 21.48 -11.25 -26.33
CA GLU A 206 21.92 -12.59 -25.92
C GLU A 206 22.66 -13.29 -27.05
N GLN A 207 22.21 -13.18 -28.30
CA GLN A 207 22.91 -13.68 -29.48
C GLN A 207 24.27 -13.01 -29.66
N ALA A 208 24.35 -11.69 -29.49
CA ALA A 208 25.59 -10.92 -29.56
C ALA A 208 26.61 -11.39 -28.51
N ILE A 209 26.15 -11.55 -27.26
CA ILE A 209 26.99 -11.96 -26.13
C ILE A 209 27.41 -13.43 -26.27
N SER A 210 26.48 -14.31 -26.66
CA SER A 210 26.75 -15.74 -26.84
C SER A 210 27.74 -15.99 -27.98
N SER A 211 27.72 -15.16 -29.03
CA SER A 211 28.60 -15.27 -30.20
C SER A 211 29.65 -14.17 -30.30
N ILE A 212 30.10 -13.62 -29.16
CA ILE A 212 30.98 -12.44 -29.11
C ILE A 212 32.27 -12.57 -29.94
N ARG A 213 32.85 -13.78 -30.00
CA ARG A 213 34.06 -14.06 -30.79
C ARG A 213 33.80 -13.89 -32.29
N THR A 214 32.61 -14.29 -32.75
CA THR A 214 32.20 -14.19 -34.15
C THR A 214 31.93 -12.74 -34.53
N VAL A 215 31.26 -11.99 -33.65
CA VAL A 215 31.00 -10.54 -33.85
C VAL A 215 32.32 -9.78 -34.01
N PHE A 216 33.29 -10.07 -33.15
CA PHE A 216 34.63 -9.46 -33.21
C PHE A 216 35.40 -9.86 -34.48
N SER A 217 35.35 -11.14 -34.89
CA SER A 217 36.07 -11.60 -36.08
C SER A 217 35.56 -11.02 -37.40
N PHE A 218 34.28 -10.63 -37.46
CA PHE A 218 33.68 -9.98 -38.63
C PHE A 218 33.62 -8.46 -38.52
N VAL A 219 34.11 -7.86 -37.43
CA VAL A 219 33.98 -6.41 -37.13
C VAL A 219 32.52 -5.95 -37.28
N ALA A 220 31.59 -6.76 -36.76
CA ALA A 220 30.14 -6.56 -36.92
C ALA A 220 29.49 -5.82 -35.75
N GLU A 221 30.28 -5.15 -34.91
CA GLU A 221 29.84 -4.45 -33.70
C GLU A 221 28.82 -3.35 -34.02
N ASP A 222 29.16 -2.48 -34.98
CA ASP A 222 28.30 -1.37 -35.39
C ASP A 222 26.98 -1.84 -36.00
N LEU A 223 27.02 -2.91 -36.80
CA LEU A 223 25.84 -3.52 -37.40
C LEU A 223 24.87 -4.08 -36.34
N LEU A 224 25.40 -4.77 -35.32
CA LEU A 224 24.59 -5.29 -34.23
C LEU A 224 24.07 -4.17 -33.32
N ALA A 225 24.88 -3.14 -33.08
CA ALA A 225 24.48 -1.97 -32.32
C ALA A 225 23.33 -1.22 -33.01
N GLU A 226 23.42 -0.99 -34.33
CA GLU A 226 22.36 -0.36 -35.12
C GLU A 226 21.08 -1.20 -35.08
N LYS A 227 21.18 -2.53 -35.23
CA LYS A 227 20.04 -3.45 -35.15
C LYS A 227 19.39 -3.44 -33.76
N TYR A 228 20.17 -3.31 -32.69
CA TYR A 228 19.67 -3.18 -31.33
C TYR A 228 18.94 -1.83 -31.12
N VAL A 229 19.52 -0.74 -31.64
CA VAL A 229 18.92 0.60 -31.59
C VAL A 229 17.60 0.66 -32.35
N ASP A 230 17.49 0.06 -33.54
CA ASP A 230 16.25 -0.01 -34.32
C ASP A 230 15.11 -0.71 -33.56
N VAL A 231 15.42 -1.81 -32.84
CA VAL A 231 14.42 -2.53 -32.02
C VAL A 231 14.02 -1.72 -30.79
N LEU A 232 14.96 -1.00 -30.17
CA LEU A 232 14.67 -0.11 -29.05
C LEU A 232 13.78 1.07 -29.47
N ASP A 233 14.08 1.71 -30.60
CA ASP A 233 13.35 2.89 -31.06
C ASP A 233 11.89 2.55 -31.39
N LYS A 234 11.65 1.35 -31.93
CA LYS A 234 10.30 0.78 -32.12
C LYS A 234 9.58 0.49 -30.80
N SER A 235 10.32 0.27 -29.70
CA SER A 235 9.79 -0.04 -28.36
C SER A 235 9.45 1.22 -27.56
N VAL A 236 10.12 2.36 -27.80
CA VAL A 236 9.89 3.64 -27.10
C VAL A 236 8.41 4.08 -27.09
N PRO A 237 7.69 4.15 -28.22
CA PRO A 237 6.29 4.61 -28.22
C PRO A 237 5.36 3.65 -27.49
N LEU A 238 5.72 2.37 -27.42
CA LEU A 238 4.98 1.37 -26.65
C LEU A 238 5.16 1.61 -25.15
N GLY A 239 6.40 1.82 -24.70
CA GLY A 239 6.74 2.14 -23.31
C GLY A 239 6.04 3.41 -22.81
N ILE A 240 5.95 4.46 -23.65
CA ILE A 240 5.22 5.70 -23.30
C ILE A 240 3.73 5.41 -23.04
N LYS A 241 3.08 4.62 -23.91
CA LYS A 241 1.66 4.26 -23.76
C LYS A 241 1.41 3.43 -22.50
N ILE A 242 2.32 2.50 -22.20
CA ILE A 242 2.26 1.66 -21.00
C ILE A 242 2.47 2.49 -19.74
N GLY A 243 3.48 3.36 -19.73
CA GLY A 243 3.76 4.27 -18.61
C GLY A 243 2.56 5.14 -18.30
N PHE A 244 1.91 5.72 -19.33
CA PHE A 244 0.70 6.50 -19.14
C PHE A 244 -0.47 5.66 -18.63
N ALA A 245 -0.72 4.49 -19.24
CA ALA A 245 -1.77 3.57 -18.78
C ALA A 245 -1.56 3.14 -17.33
N LYS A 246 -0.32 2.82 -16.94
CA LYS A 246 0.07 2.47 -15.57
C LYS A 246 -0.17 3.62 -14.60
N GLY A 247 0.24 4.83 -14.97
CA GLY A 247 0.04 6.03 -14.16
C GLY A 247 -1.44 6.29 -13.88
N VAL A 248 -2.28 6.28 -14.93
CA VAL A 248 -3.73 6.47 -14.80
C VAL A 248 -4.35 5.36 -13.94
N GLY A 249 -3.99 4.10 -14.18
CA GLY A 249 -4.54 2.98 -13.41
C GLY A 249 -4.22 3.03 -11.94
N ILE A 250 -2.95 3.27 -11.61
CA ILE A 250 -2.51 3.41 -10.21
C ILE A 250 -3.23 4.60 -9.56
N GLY A 251 -3.36 5.73 -10.26
CA GLY A 251 -4.08 6.90 -9.77
C GLY A 251 -5.55 6.61 -9.44
N VAL A 252 -6.26 5.91 -10.33
CA VAL A 252 -7.66 5.52 -10.10
C VAL A 252 -7.80 4.56 -8.91
N ILE A 253 -6.90 3.56 -8.79
CA ILE A 253 -6.92 2.61 -7.67
C ILE A 253 -6.71 3.31 -6.32
N TYR A 254 -5.75 4.23 -6.24
CA TYR A 254 -5.51 4.98 -5.01
C TYR A 254 -6.66 5.93 -4.68
N LEU A 255 -7.25 6.60 -5.68
CA LEU A 255 -8.42 7.46 -5.47
C LEU A 255 -9.60 6.66 -4.89
N VAL A 256 -9.91 5.50 -5.45
CA VAL A 256 -10.98 4.62 -4.96
C VAL A 256 -10.67 4.12 -3.55
N THR A 257 -9.42 3.76 -3.28
CA THR A 257 -8.97 3.37 -1.95
C THR A 257 -9.22 4.49 -0.95
N TYR A 258 -8.71 5.70 -1.16
CA TYR A 258 -8.91 6.81 -0.22
C TYR A 258 -10.38 7.20 -0.05
N ALA A 259 -11.18 7.15 -1.12
CA ALA A 259 -12.63 7.36 -1.02
C ALA A 259 -13.32 6.31 -0.13
N THR A 260 -12.88 5.05 -0.20
CA THR A 260 -13.38 3.97 0.67
C THR A 260 -13.05 4.24 2.14
N TRP A 261 -11.81 4.66 2.42
CA TRP A 261 -11.39 5.03 3.78
C TRP A 261 -12.16 6.25 4.30
N ALA A 262 -12.38 7.26 3.46
CA ALA A 262 -13.18 8.43 3.79
C ALA A 262 -14.63 8.06 4.16
N LEU A 263 -15.27 7.20 3.37
CA LEU A 263 -16.62 6.70 3.65
C LEU A 263 -16.68 5.88 4.94
N ALA A 264 -15.68 5.04 5.20
CA ALA A 264 -15.59 4.25 6.43
C ALA A 264 -15.50 5.16 7.68
N PHE A 265 -14.68 6.22 7.62
CA PHE A 265 -14.58 7.18 8.72
C PHE A 265 -15.87 8.00 8.90
N TRP A 266 -16.45 8.50 7.80
CA TRP A 266 -17.70 9.27 7.86
C TRP A 266 -18.85 8.44 8.43
N TYR A 267 -19.00 7.19 7.99
CA TYR A 267 -20.03 6.29 8.51
C TYR A 267 -19.75 5.86 9.95
N GLY A 268 -18.48 5.67 10.31
CA GLY A 268 -18.06 5.39 11.68
C GLY A 268 -18.43 6.53 12.64
N ASP A 269 -18.17 7.78 12.25
CA ASP A 269 -18.51 8.98 13.02
C ASP A 269 -20.03 9.11 13.23
N LEU A 270 -20.82 8.92 12.17
CA LEU A 270 -22.28 8.94 12.23
C LEU A 270 -22.82 7.92 13.26
N MET A 271 -22.22 6.73 13.33
CA MET A 271 -22.64 5.67 14.25
C MET A 271 -22.27 5.96 15.71
N ILE A 272 -21.16 6.66 15.94
CA ILE A 272 -20.76 7.11 17.29
C ILE A 272 -21.67 8.23 17.76
N SER A 273 -21.95 9.21 16.89
CA SER A 273 -22.84 10.34 17.19
C SER A 273 -24.27 9.88 17.50
N THR A 274 -24.85 8.98 16.71
CA THR A 274 -26.20 8.45 16.97
C THR A 274 -26.29 7.61 18.24
N ASN A 275 -25.29 6.77 18.54
CA ASN A 275 -25.26 6.02 19.81
C ASN A 275 -25.08 6.95 21.02
N PHE A 276 -24.31 8.03 20.87
CA PHE A 276 -24.16 9.05 21.90
C PHE A 276 -25.50 9.76 22.14
N VAL A 277 -26.19 10.21 21.09
CA VAL A 277 -27.50 10.86 21.20
C VAL A 277 -28.55 9.94 21.83
N HIS A 278 -28.60 8.66 21.46
CA HIS A 278 -29.51 7.70 22.10
C HIS A 278 -29.21 7.49 23.58
N ARG A 279 -27.92 7.37 23.96
CA ARG A 279 -27.52 7.24 25.36
C ARG A 279 -27.80 8.50 26.17
N TRP A 280 -27.62 9.67 25.58
CA TRP A 280 -27.97 10.96 26.19
C TRP A 280 -29.48 11.12 26.40
N ASN A 281 -30.29 10.69 25.44
CA ASN A 281 -31.75 10.74 25.58
C ASN A 281 -32.24 9.78 26.68
N GLN A 282 -31.64 8.59 26.82
CA GLN A 282 -31.95 7.68 27.93
C GLN A 282 -31.57 8.26 29.29
N LEU A 283 -30.37 8.82 29.45
CA LEU A 283 -29.94 9.43 30.72
C LEU A 283 -30.81 10.63 31.14
N LYS A 284 -31.44 11.32 30.18
CA LYS A 284 -32.44 12.37 30.42
C LYS A 284 -33.79 11.82 30.89
N ILE A 285 -34.22 10.68 30.36
CA ILE A 285 -35.48 10.02 30.75
C ILE A 285 -35.35 9.36 32.13
N ASP A 286 -34.17 8.84 32.45
CA ASP A 286 -33.88 8.18 33.75
C ASP A 286 -33.60 9.18 34.90
N GLY A 287 -33.73 10.49 34.65
CA GLY A 287 -33.64 11.53 35.69
C GLY A 287 -32.24 11.72 36.31
N VAL A 288 -31.19 11.16 35.71
CA VAL A 288 -29.83 11.17 36.27
C VAL A 288 -29.12 12.52 36.08
N PHE A 289 -29.59 13.35 35.16
CA PHE A 289 -29.11 14.73 34.99
C PHE A 289 -30.28 15.69 34.74
N VAL A 290 -30.54 16.55 35.73
CA VAL A 290 -31.32 17.80 35.61
C VAL A 290 -30.41 18.92 35.13
#